data_AF-A0A8H8MPS1-F1
#
_entry.id   AF-A0A8H8MPS1-F1
#
_cell.length_a   1.000
_cell.length_b   1.000
_cell.length_c   1.000
_cell.angle_alpha   90.00
_cell.angle_beta   90.00
_cell.angle_gamma   90.00
#
_symmetry.space_group_name_H-M   'P 1'
#
loop_
_entity.id
_entity.type
_entity.pdbx_description
1 polymer ?
#
loop_
_entity_poly.entity_id
_entity_poly.type
_entity_poly.pdbx_seq_one_letter_code
_entity_poly.pdbx_strand_id
1 'polypeptide(L)'
;MPPGNWETSLYDLQAIRMAALHNVLIRSFNSVIFHAPNIETKDVASFMKYCNSVVAMIHEHHTLEETVVFPIFEEKLGKGSMDLNITQHEDFMPKFDQWATLIKSILSGKSHYDANEFVSLMREATDVLDIHLRDEIPTMESTKLQQHFTVAELEVLEQKINKKVQELVSLWDLPLMFVNGDSRYDSWVAPVPSPVVFIARHVIMRLSGDMWKYGQSDKYLNLKDEFKARYGLKRVRKDLEKNFALRAVIQYCSTVVELIHEHHATEEDVVFPALEEKMGKGSMESNVTQHEDFMPKFDQWTELVKSILAGKAEYEADGFIRLMREGTDMLIVHLRDEIPTLDSNKLREHFTVSELEALEKRIEKKVQEQASPWDIPLFFVNGDLNYNSWFPPMPAPVVFIARHVIMRMSGDMWKYGQSDRYVNLKDEFKAGYAIH
;
A
#
# COMPACT_ATOMS: atom_id res chain seq x y z
N MET A 1 -0.37 12.49 11.23
CA MET A 1 -1.59 12.87 11.95
C MET A 1 -2.32 13.95 11.17
N PRO A 2 -3.65 13.85 11.02
CA PRO A 2 -4.43 14.89 10.37
C PRO A 2 -4.31 16.23 11.14
N PRO A 3 -4.31 17.38 10.45
CA PRO A 3 -4.30 18.69 11.09
C PRO A 3 -5.64 18.97 11.82
N GLY A 4 -5.61 19.68 12.94
CA GLY A 4 -6.82 20.08 13.70
C GLY A 4 -6.94 19.45 15.09
N ASN A 5 -8.03 19.75 15.82
CA ASN A 5 -8.32 19.20 17.16
C ASN A 5 -9.11 17.87 17.08
N TRP A 6 -8.63 16.96 16.24
CA TRP A 6 -9.27 15.66 16.00
C TRP A 6 -9.33 14.79 17.27
N GLU A 7 -8.40 14.99 18.22
CA GLU A 7 -8.34 14.25 19.49
C GLU A 7 -9.61 14.39 20.35
N THR A 8 -10.42 15.42 20.10
CA THR A 8 -11.66 15.69 20.83
C THR A 8 -12.92 15.56 19.96
N SER A 9 -12.76 15.33 18.66
CA SER A 9 -13.86 15.24 17.71
C SER A 9 -14.28 13.78 17.54
N LEU A 10 -15.42 13.40 18.12
CA LEU A 10 -15.95 12.04 17.95
C LEU A 10 -16.24 11.69 16.48
N TYR A 11 -16.50 12.69 15.65
CA TYR A 11 -16.69 12.51 14.21
C TYR A 11 -15.38 12.11 13.52
N ASP A 12 -14.28 12.83 13.79
CA ASP A 12 -12.98 12.52 13.17
C ASP A 12 -12.39 11.22 13.73
N LEU A 13 -12.64 10.93 15.00
CA LEU A 13 -12.08 9.76 15.68
C LEU A 13 -12.56 8.42 15.11
N GLN A 14 -13.74 8.33 14.47
CA GLN A 14 -14.21 7.05 13.93
C GLN A 14 -13.29 6.54 12.80
N ALA A 15 -13.14 7.33 11.73
CA ALA A 15 -12.25 6.99 10.62
C ALA A 15 -10.77 6.88 11.07
N ILE A 16 -10.31 7.76 11.97
CA ILE A 16 -8.91 7.73 12.46
C ILE A 16 -8.62 6.43 13.20
N ARG A 17 -9.50 6.02 14.12
CA ARG A 17 -9.31 4.78 14.89
C ARG A 17 -9.43 3.55 14.00
N MET A 18 -10.34 3.58 13.04
CA MET A 18 -10.50 2.49 12.08
C MET A 18 -9.25 2.29 11.23
N ALA A 19 -8.80 3.35 10.54
CA ALA A 19 -7.60 3.33 9.72
C ALA A 19 -6.37 2.86 10.49
N ALA A 20 -6.32 3.17 11.77
CA ALA A 20 -5.17 2.83 12.57
C ALA A 20 -5.22 1.41 13.16
N LEU A 21 -6.42 0.86 13.44
CA LEU A 21 -6.58 -0.59 13.64
C LEU A 21 -6.23 -1.36 12.36
N HIS A 22 -6.67 -0.88 11.19
CA HIS A 22 -6.28 -1.43 9.89
C HIS A 22 -4.76 -1.45 9.71
N ASN A 23 -4.07 -0.39 10.11
CA ASN A 23 -2.62 -0.34 10.09
C ASN A 23 -1.98 -1.41 10.99
N VAL A 24 -2.54 -1.71 12.16
CA VAL A 24 -2.08 -2.83 13.01
C VAL A 24 -2.26 -4.18 12.30
N LEU A 25 -3.37 -4.41 11.60
CA LEU A 25 -3.59 -5.62 10.79
C LEU A 25 -2.54 -5.73 9.68
N ILE A 26 -2.37 -4.67 8.88
CA ILE A 26 -1.39 -4.60 7.78
C ILE A 26 0.03 -4.85 8.29
N ARG A 27 0.41 -4.25 9.42
CA ARG A 27 1.72 -4.46 10.05
C ARG A 27 1.90 -5.89 10.53
N SER A 28 0.84 -6.51 11.06
CA SER A 28 0.83 -7.91 11.44
C SER A 28 1.11 -8.82 10.24
N PHE A 29 0.42 -8.65 9.12
CA PHE A 29 0.65 -9.43 7.89
C PHE A 29 2.04 -9.21 7.30
N ASN A 30 2.52 -7.96 7.27
CA ASN A 30 3.87 -7.65 6.82
C ASN A 30 4.95 -8.33 7.68
N SER A 31 4.71 -8.43 9.00
CA SER A 31 5.55 -9.19 9.92
C SER A 31 5.53 -10.69 9.60
N VAL A 32 4.34 -11.26 9.34
CA VAL A 32 4.19 -12.68 8.97
C VAL A 32 4.96 -12.97 7.68
N ILE A 33 4.81 -12.17 6.63
CA ILE A 33 5.53 -12.32 5.36
C ILE A 33 7.05 -12.26 5.56
N PHE A 34 7.52 -11.37 6.44
CA PHE A 34 8.95 -11.23 6.73
C PHE A 34 9.52 -12.46 7.46
N HIS A 35 8.80 -12.99 8.45
CA HIS A 35 9.31 -14.06 9.29
C HIS A 35 9.10 -15.46 8.70
N ALA A 36 8.01 -15.69 7.97
CA ALA A 36 7.64 -17.00 7.45
C ALA A 36 8.78 -17.78 6.76
N PRO A 37 9.51 -17.20 5.78
CA PRO A 37 10.61 -17.92 5.12
C PRO A 37 11.88 -18.05 5.95
N ASN A 38 11.97 -17.36 7.11
CA ASN A 38 13.21 -17.16 7.86
C ASN A 38 13.21 -17.84 9.24
N ILE A 39 12.15 -18.56 9.62
CA ILE A 39 12.08 -19.23 10.92
C ILE A 39 12.71 -20.63 10.89
N GLU A 40 13.33 -21.03 12.00
CA GLU A 40 13.81 -22.41 12.19
C GLU A 40 12.66 -23.34 12.61
N THR A 41 12.82 -24.65 12.39
CA THR A 41 11.82 -25.67 12.79
C THR A 41 11.43 -25.58 14.27
N LYS A 42 12.39 -25.25 15.16
CA LYS A 42 12.15 -25.10 16.60
C LYS A 42 11.22 -23.92 16.94
N ASP A 43 11.15 -22.94 16.05
CA ASP A 43 10.42 -21.67 16.24
C ASP A 43 8.99 -21.73 15.69
N VAL A 44 8.67 -22.69 14.81
CA VAL A 44 7.37 -22.87 14.15
C VAL A 44 6.21 -22.79 15.12
N ALA A 45 6.25 -23.50 16.25
CA ALA A 45 5.15 -23.50 17.21
C ALA A 45 4.88 -22.12 17.81
N SER A 46 5.94 -21.34 18.09
CA SER A 46 5.80 -19.97 18.60
C SER A 46 5.28 -19.02 17.52
N PHE A 47 5.73 -19.18 16.28
CA PHE A 47 5.29 -18.38 15.14
C PHE A 47 3.83 -18.64 14.78
N MET A 48 3.39 -19.91 14.80
CA MET A 48 1.99 -20.28 14.55
C MET A 48 1.06 -19.74 15.65
N LYS A 49 1.49 -19.69 16.91
CA LYS A 49 0.71 -19.04 17.98
C LYS A 49 0.53 -17.55 17.72
N TYR A 50 1.57 -16.87 17.26
CA TYR A 50 1.48 -15.47 16.86
C TYR A 50 0.51 -15.27 15.69
N CYS A 51 0.63 -16.08 14.63
CA CYS A 51 -0.29 -16.03 13.49
C CYS A 51 -1.73 -16.35 13.89
N ASN A 52 -1.93 -17.27 14.86
CA ASN A 52 -3.25 -17.57 15.41
C ASN A 52 -3.88 -16.36 16.12
N SER A 53 -3.10 -15.56 16.86
CA SER A 53 -3.60 -14.29 17.43
C SER A 53 -3.90 -13.25 16.34
N VAL A 54 -3.10 -13.19 15.26
CA VAL A 54 -3.38 -12.29 14.12
C VAL A 54 -4.72 -12.61 13.47
N VAL A 55 -4.98 -13.88 13.15
CA VAL A 55 -6.26 -14.27 12.54
C VAL A 55 -7.43 -14.15 13.51
N ALA A 56 -7.22 -14.39 14.81
CA ALA A 56 -8.25 -14.14 15.83
C ALA A 56 -8.65 -12.66 15.87
N MET A 57 -7.69 -11.73 15.84
CA MET A 57 -7.97 -10.28 15.80
C MET A 57 -8.80 -9.89 14.57
N ILE A 58 -8.53 -10.48 13.40
CA ILE A 58 -9.34 -10.29 12.19
C ILE A 58 -10.79 -10.72 12.43
N HIS A 59 -11.02 -11.90 13.01
CA HIS A 59 -12.38 -12.37 13.28
C HIS A 59 -13.11 -11.50 14.31
N GLU A 60 -12.42 -11.13 15.39
CA GLU A 60 -13.00 -10.31 16.47
C GLU A 60 -13.39 -8.91 15.98
N HIS A 61 -12.53 -8.29 15.16
CA HIS A 61 -12.77 -6.98 14.54
C HIS A 61 -14.00 -6.96 13.62
N HIS A 62 -14.06 -7.86 12.63
CA HIS A 62 -15.18 -7.86 11.70
C HIS A 62 -16.48 -8.39 12.36
N THR A 63 -16.37 -9.24 13.38
CA THR A 63 -17.54 -9.61 14.22
C THR A 63 -18.08 -8.38 14.96
N LEU A 64 -17.21 -7.53 15.50
CA LEU A 64 -17.63 -6.29 16.16
C LEU A 64 -18.36 -5.36 15.18
N GLU A 65 -17.86 -5.23 13.96
CA GLU A 65 -18.52 -4.44 12.92
C GLU A 65 -19.91 -4.94 12.59
N GLU A 66 -20.03 -6.19 12.17
CA GLU A 66 -21.31 -6.75 11.72
C GLU A 66 -22.35 -6.85 12.84
N THR A 67 -21.92 -7.04 14.09
CA THR A 67 -22.85 -7.20 15.22
C THR A 67 -23.19 -5.89 15.93
N VAL A 68 -22.42 -4.82 15.71
CA VAL A 68 -22.60 -3.54 16.42
C VAL A 68 -22.54 -2.35 15.48
N VAL A 69 -21.43 -2.16 14.76
CA VAL A 69 -21.18 -0.93 13.99
C VAL A 69 -22.11 -0.84 12.78
N PHE A 70 -22.10 -1.85 11.92
CA PHE A 70 -22.86 -1.83 10.67
C PHE A 70 -24.38 -1.71 10.89
N PRO A 71 -25.01 -2.44 11.84
CA PRO A 71 -26.43 -2.26 12.11
C PRO A 71 -26.80 -0.83 12.53
N ILE A 72 -25.95 -0.16 13.32
CA ILE A 72 -26.18 1.22 13.75
C ILE A 72 -25.97 2.19 12.57
N PHE A 73 -24.99 1.93 11.73
CA PHE A 73 -24.74 2.72 10.52
C PHE A 73 -25.91 2.58 9.54
N GLU A 74 -26.44 1.39 9.32
CA GLU A 74 -27.62 1.19 8.47
C GLU A 74 -28.87 1.90 8.99
N GLU A 75 -29.07 1.92 10.32
CA GLU A 75 -30.17 2.67 10.94
C GLU A 75 -30.09 4.18 10.64
N LYS A 76 -28.86 4.73 10.54
CA LYS A 76 -28.61 6.17 10.42
C LYS A 76 -28.40 6.65 8.99
N LEU A 77 -27.70 5.86 8.18
CA LEU A 77 -27.32 6.16 6.81
C LEU A 77 -28.32 5.60 5.79
N GLY A 78 -29.18 4.67 6.23
CA GLY A 78 -30.17 3.99 5.40
C GLY A 78 -29.81 2.53 5.15
N LYS A 79 -30.84 1.72 4.94
CA LYS A 79 -30.70 0.28 4.65
C LYS A 79 -29.84 0.06 3.41
N GLY A 80 -28.88 -0.87 3.49
CA GLY A 80 -27.95 -1.20 2.42
C GLY A 80 -26.73 -0.29 2.35
N SER A 81 -26.60 0.69 3.26
CA SER A 81 -25.43 1.58 3.30
C SER A 81 -24.13 0.85 3.65
N MET A 82 -24.21 -0.34 4.24
CA MET A 82 -23.07 -1.19 4.59
C MET A 82 -22.96 -2.47 3.75
N ASP A 83 -23.82 -2.66 2.74
CA ASP A 83 -23.85 -3.89 1.91
C ASP A 83 -22.50 -4.18 1.23
N LEU A 84 -21.78 -3.14 0.78
CA LEU A 84 -20.45 -3.31 0.18
C LEU A 84 -19.47 -3.92 1.18
N ASN A 85 -19.39 -3.39 2.41
CA ASN A 85 -18.49 -3.89 3.43
C ASN A 85 -18.84 -5.33 3.84
N ILE A 86 -20.14 -5.61 4.01
CA ILE A 86 -20.63 -6.95 4.34
C ILE A 86 -20.28 -7.94 3.23
N THR A 87 -20.52 -7.58 1.96
CA THR A 87 -20.17 -8.44 0.81
C THR A 87 -18.67 -8.72 0.77
N GLN A 88 -17.84 -7.70 1.04
CA GLN A 88 -16.39 -7.89 1.09
C GLN A 88 -15.97 -8.82 2.24
N HIS A 89 -16.60 -8.72 3.42
CA HIS A 89 -16.37 -9.67 4.52
C HIS A 89 -16.70 -11.10 4.09
N GLU A 90 -17.82 -11.32 3.41
CA GLU A 90 -18.21 -12.63 2.87
C GLU A 90 -17.16 -13.19 1.89
N ASP A 91 -16.44 -12.34 1.17
CA ASP A 91 -15.39 -12.74 0.23
C ASP A 91 -14.07 -13.14 0.92
N PHE A 92 -13.60 -12.37 1.92
CA PHE A 92 -12.29 -12.61 2.55
C PHE A 92 -12.33 -13.49 3.79
N MET A 93 -13.41 -13.48 4.57
CA MET A 93 -13.49 -14.23 5.84
C MET A 93 -13.33 -15.75 5.64
N PRO A 94 -13.97 -16.39 4.65
CA PRO A 94 -13.76 -17.83 4.38
C PRO A 94 -12.31 -18.18 4.00
N LYS A 95 -11.53 -17.23 3.50
CA LYS A 95 -10.12 -17.43 3.18
C LYS A 95 -9.26 -17.36 4.44
N PHE A 96 -9.55 -16.43 5.35
CA PHE A 96 -8.95 -16.42 6.68
C PHE A 96 -9.28 -17.66 7.51
N ASP A 97 -10.48 -18.25 7.34
CA ASP A 97 -10.84 -19.54 7.95
C ASP A 97 -9.95 -20.68 7.47
N GLN A 98 -9.61 -20.71 6.18
CA GLN A 98 -8.69 -21.70 5.60
C GLN A 98 -7.29 -21.53 6.16
N TRP A 99 -6.79 -20.30 6.23
CA TRP A 99 -5.49 -20.01 6.84
C TRP A 99 -5.45 -20.37 8.32
N ALA A 100 -6.51 -20.04 9.09
CA ALA A 100 -6.66 -20.43 10.49
C ALA A 100 -6.69 -21.97 10.66
N THR A 101 -7.32 -22.68 9.73
CA THR A 101 -7.36 -24.15 9.72
C THR A 101 -5.95 -24.73 9.53
N LEU A 102 -5.16 -24.19 8.59
CA LEU A 102 -3.77 -24.59 8.41
C LEU A 102 -2.93 -24.30 9.67
N ILE A 103 -3.04 -23.12 10.26
CA ILE A 103 -2.36 -22.74 11.52
C ILE A 103 -2.65 -23.78 12.61
N LYS A 104 -3.92 -24.12 12.83
CA LYS A 104 -4.34 -25.11 13.85
C LYS A 104 -3.84 -26.52 13.51
N SER A 105 -3.81 -26.89 12.23
CA SER A 105 -3.28 -28.17 11.77
C SER A 105 -1.78 -28.29 12.07
N ILE A 106 -0.99 -27.26 11.79
CA ILE A 106 0.44 -27.21 12.11
C ILE A 106 0.67 -27.26 13.62
N LEU A 107 -0.07 -26.46 14.40
CA LEU A 107 0.05 -26.46 15.88
C LEU A 107 -0.27 -27.81 16.51
N SER A 108 -1.18 -28.58 15.92
CA SER A 108 -1.54 -29.93 16.38
C SER A 108 -0.64 -31.04 15.82
N GLY A 109 0.35 -30.69 14.98
CA GLY A 109 1.26 -31.64 14.35
C GLY A 109 0.64 -32.50 13.25
N LYS A 110 -0.54 -32.11 12.73
CA LYS A 110 -1.23 -32.80 11.63
C LYS A 110 -0.70 -32.40 10.25
N SER A 111 -0.18 -31.18 10.13
CA SER A 111 0.48 -30.67 8.92
C SER A 111 1.91 -30.24 9.22
N HIS A 112 2.79 -30.37 8.23
CA HIS A 112 4.13 -29.76 8.28
C HIS A 112 4.05 -28.28 7.90
N TYR A 113 5.00 -27.49 8.41
CA TYR A 113 5.11 -26.09 8.03
C TYR A 113 5.86 -25.97 6.69
N ASP A 114 5.18 -25.41 5.70
CA ASP A 114 5.78 -24.94 4.45
C ASP A 114 5.53 -23.44 4.34
N ALA A 115 6.61 -22.66 4.19
CA ALA A 115 6.51 -21.20 4.20
C ALA A 115 5.78 -20.66 2.95
N ASN A 116 5.89 -21.32 1.80
CA ASN A 116 5.27 -20.87 0.55
C ASN A 116 3.77 -21.10 0.58
N GLU A 117 3.34 -22.32 0.93
CA GLU A 117 1.92 -22.65 1.11
C GLU A 117 1.27 -21.74 2.16
N PHE A 118 1.95 -21.55 3.29
CA PHE A 118 1.45 -20.74 4.39
C PHE A 118 1.25 -19.27 4.02
N VAL A 119 2.21 -18.66 3.31
CA VAL A 119 2.12 -17.26 2.87
C VAL A 119 1.16 -17.11 1.70
N SER A 120 1.10 -18.07 0.78
CA SER A 120 0.16 -18.08 -0.35
C SER A 120 -1.29 -18.02 0.13
N LEU A 121 -1.69 -18.91 1.05
CA LEU A 121 -3.05 -18.92 1.62
C LEU A 121 -3.40 -17.64 2.37
N MET A 122 -2.44 -17.06 3.11
CA MET A 122 -2.65 -15.76 3.76
C MET A 122 -2.88 -14.67 2.70
N ARG A 123 -2.14 -14.70 1.58
CA ARG A 123 -2.24 -13.68 0.54
C ARG A 123 -3.54 -13.71 -0.22
N GLU A 124 -4.06 -14.90 -0.53
CA GLU A 124 -5.40 -15.03 -1.09
C GLU A 124 -6.46 -14.29 -0.25
N ALA A 125 -6.31 -14.29 1.08
CA ALA A 125 -7.17 -13.53 1.98
C ALA A 125 -6.82 -12.03 1.99
N THR A 126 -5.54 -11.67 2.10
CA THR A 126 -5.13 -10.26 2.24
C THR A 126 -5.31 -9.44 0.97
N ASP A 127 -5.23 -10.04 -0.22
CA ASP A 127 -5.40 -9.33 -1.49
C ASP A 127 -6.85 -8.83 -1.64
N VAL A 128 -7.83 -9.57 -1.11
CA VAL A 128 -9.23 -9.14 -1.04
C VAL A 128 -9.44 -8.15 0.11
N LEU A 129 -8.85 -8.43 1.28
CA LEU A 129 -8.93 -7.55 2.45
C LEU A 129 -8.42 -6.13 2.15
N ASP A 130 -7.34 -6.00 1.38
CA ASP A 130 -6.73 -4.70 1.05
C ASP A 130 -7.72 -3.73 0.36
N ILE A 131 -8.65 -4.25 -0.44
CA ILE A 131 -9.74 -3.46 -1.04
C ILE A 131 -10.69 -2.99 0.07
N HIS A 132 -11.13 -3.90 0.92
CA HIS A 132 -12.03 -3.59 2.03
C HIS A 132 -11.48 -2.52 2.99
N LEU A 133 -10.20 -2.63 3.38
CA LEU A 133 -9.57 -1.68 4.31
C LEU A 133 -9.57 -0.24 3.79
N ARG A 134 -9.67 -0.03 2.47
CA ARG A 134 -9.80 1.28 1.84
C ARG A 134 -11.26 1.72 1.70
N ASP A 135 -12.13 0.82 1.24
CA ASP A 135 -13.53 1.11 0.96
C ASP A 135 -14.35 1.38 2.22
N GLU A 136 -13.94 0.82 3.37
CA GLU A 136 -14.64 1.02 4.62
C GLU A 136 -14.45 2.44 5.17
N ILE A 137 -13.25 3.02 5.07
CA ILE A 137 -12.91 4.31 5.71
C ILE A 137 -13.85 5.46 5.28
N PRO A 138 -14.19 5.64 3.99
CA PRO A 138 -15.18 6.63 3.55
C PRO A 138 -16.56 6.52 4.21
N THR A 139 -16.94 5.33 4.71
CA THR A 139 -18.22 5.16 5.41
C THR A 139 -18.24 5.86 6.77
N MET A 140 -17.08 6.10 7.36
CA MET A 140 -16.88 6.69 8.68
C MET A 140 -16.34 8.13 8.63
N GLU A 141 -16.34 8.77 7.46
CA GLU A 141 -15.86 10.14 7.31
C GLU A 141 -16.68 11.14 8.12
N SER A 142 -15.96 12.09 8.74
CA SER A 142 -16.53 13.10 9.63
C SER A 142 -17.68 13.89 8.98
N THR A 143 -17.55 14.25 7.71
CA THR A 143 -18.59 14.96 6.94
C THR A 143 -19.88 14.16 6.83
N LYS A 144 -19.77 12.86 6.57
CA LYS A 144 -20.91 11.93 6.48
C LYS A 144 -21.52 11.70 7.86
N LEU A 145 -20.70 11.49 8.88
CA LEU A 145 -21.19 11.28 10.25
C LEU A 145 -21.91 12.53 10.79
N GLN A 146 -21.40 13.74 10.54
CA GLN A 146 -22.05 14.99 10.96
C GLN A 146 -23.45 15.20 10.35
N GLN A 147 -23.72 14.61 9.18
CA GLN A 147 -25.03 14.70 8.53
C GLN A 147 -26.08 13.76 9.15
N HIS A 148 -25.64 12.65 9.76
CA HIS A 148 -26.51 11.55 10.15
C HIS A 148 -26.48 11.20 11.64
N PHE A 149 -25.46 11.66 12.37
CA PHE A 149 -25.27 11.41 13.79
C PHE A 149 -25.15 12.71 14.57
N THR A 150 -25.72 12.73 15.76
CA THR A 150 -25.36 13.67 16.81
C THR A 150 -24.17 13.14 17.63
N VAL A 151 -23.47 14.04 18.33
CA VAL A 151 -22.36 13.66 19.23
C VAL A 151 -22.81 12.65 20.29
N ALA A 152 -24.00 12.84 20.88
CA ALA A 152 -24.54 11.93 21.89
C ALA A 152 -24.80 10.52 21.33
N GLU A 153 -25.18 10.40 20.06
CA GLU A 153 -25.36 9.10 19.41
C GLU A 153 -24.02 8.41 19.13
N LEU A 154 -22.98 9.17 18.78
CA LEU A 154 -21.62 8.64 18.68
C LEU A 154 -21.07 8.19 20.04
N GLU A 155 -21.36 8.89 21.13
CA GLU A 155 -21.00 8.44 22.49
C GLU A 155 -21.68 7.10 22.83
N VAL A 156 -22.95 6.92 22.46
CA VAL A 156 -23.67 5.66 22.65
C VAL A 156 -23.08 4.55 21.78
N LEU A 157 -22.70 4.85 20.54
CA LEU A 157 -21.99 3.92 19.66
C LEU A 157 -20.67 3.48 20.31
N GLU A 158 -19.85 4.41 20.78
CA GLU A 158 -18.57 4.10 21.45
C GLU A 158 -18.76 3.23 22.70
N GLN A 159 -19.80 3.48 23.49
CA GLN A 159 -20.12 2.63 24.65
C GLN A 159 -20.46 1.20 24.23
N LYS A 160 -21.25 1.02 23.16
CA LYS A 160 -21.59 -0.29 22.62
C LYS A 160 -20.35 -1.01 22.06
N ILE A 161 -19.51 -0.30 21.32
CA ILE A 161 -18.23 -0.80 20.81
C ILE A 161 -17.35 -1.27 21.98
N ASN A 162 -17.13 -0.41 22.98
CA ASN A 162 -16.28 -0.74 24.13
C ASN A 162 -16.81 -1.96 24.90
N LYS A 163 -18.13 -2.07 25.09
CA LYS A 163 -18.73 -3.23 25.71
C LYS A 163 -18.47 -4.50 24.89
N LYS A 164 -18.69 -4.44 23.58
CA LYS A 164 -18.49 -5.60 22.70
C LYS A 164 -17.03 -6.02 22.59
N VAL A 165 -16.11 -5.06 22.56
CA VAL A 165 -14.65 -5.31 22.65
C VAL A 165 -14.30 -6.05 23.94
N GLN A 166 -14.88 -5.68 25.09
CA GLN A 166 -14.65 -6.41 26.35
C GLN A 166 -15.24 -7.83 26.35
N GLU A 167 -16.25 -8.10 25.54
CA GLU A 167 -16.84 -9.44 25.39
C GLU A 167 -16.06 -10.34 24.43
N LEU A 168 -15.52 -9.77 23.34
CA LEU A 168 -14.83 -10.50 22.28
C LEU A 168 -13.33 -10.65 22.53
N VAL A 169 -12.67 -9.57 22.94
CA VAL A 169 -11.20 -9.47 22.91
C VAL A 169 -10.62 -9.91 24.23
N SER A 170 -9.82 -10.97 24.19
CA SER A 170 -9.09 -11.46 25.34
C SER A 170 -7.95 -10.52 25.72
N LEU A 171 -7.76 -10.30 27.03
CA LEU A 171 -6.60 -9.56 27.53
C LEU A 171 -5.27 -10.20 27.09
N TRP A 172 -5.28 -11.50 26.79
CA TRP A 172 -4.13 -12.24 26.29
C TRP A 172 -3.69 -11.82 24.89
N ASP A 173 -4.57 -11.19 24.11
CA ASP A 173 -4.29 -10.72 22.74
C ASP A 173 -3.89 -9.24 22.69
N LEU A 174 -4.04 -8.50 23.80
CA LEU A 174 -3.58 -7.11 23.90
C LEU A 174 -2.10 -6.89 23.51
N PRO A 175 -1.15 -7.82 23.80
CA PRO A 175 0.22 -7.69 23.31
C PRO A 175 0.36 -7.57 21.79
N LEU A 176 -0.59 -8.11 21.01
CA LEU A 176 -0.59 -8.01 19.56
C LEU A 176 -0.62 -6.54 19.11
N MET A 177 -1.42 -5.72 19.79
CA MET A 177 -1.47 -4.26 19.58
C MET A 177 -0.12 -3.59 19.86
N PHE A 178 0.62 -4.06 20.88
CA PHE A 178 1.92 -3.48 21.20
C PHE A 178 2.99 -3.82 20.16
N VAL A 179 3.04 -5.09 19.76
CA VAL A 179 4.09 -5.56 18.87
C VAL A 179 3.81 -5.26 17.41
N ASN A 180 2.59 -4.84 17.05
CA ASN A 180 2.27 -4.41 15.68
C ASN A 180 1.86 -2.94 15.57
N GLY A 181 1.71 -2.21 16.67
CA GLY A 181 1.54 -0.74 16.65
C GLY A 181 2.87 0.04 16.54
N ASP A 182 2.79 1.35 16.38
CA ASP A 182 3.88 2.32 16.26
C ASP A 182 3.54 3.60 17.04
N SER A 183 4.31 3.89 18.09
CA SER A 183 4.07 5.05 18.96
C SER A 183 4.10 6.40 18.25
N ARG A 184 4.67 6.49 17.04
CA ARG A 184 4.71 7.72 16.24
C ARG A 184 3.43 8.02 15.50
N TYR A 185 2.64 6.99 15.23
CA TYR A 185 1.41 7.08 14.44
C TYR A 185 0.17 6.68 15.27
N ASP A 186 0.36 5.94 16.37
CA ASP A 186 -0.73 5.32 17.12
C ASP A 186 -1.15 6.05 18.41
N SER A 187 -1.35 7.37 18.35
CA SER A 187 -1.87 8.12 19.50
C SER A 187 -3.40 8.06 19.67
N TRP A 188 -4.08 7.21 18.89
CA TRP A 188 -5.54 7.06 18.82
C TRP A 188 -6.10 5.97 19.75
N VAL A 189 -5.25 5.10 20.30
CA VAL A 189 -5.68 4.03 21.21
C VAL A 189 -6.35 4.70 22.41
N ALA A 190 -7.66 4.44 22.58
CA ALA A 190 -8.40 4.92 23.73
C ALA A 190 -7.62 4.56 25.02
N PRO A 191 -7.54 5.45 26.02
CA PRO A 191 -6.64 5.28 27.14
C PRO A 191 -6.93 3.97 27.88
N VAL A 192 -6.17 2.93 27.56
CA VAL A 192 -6.22 1.65 28.28
C VAL A 192 -5.70 1.92 29.69
N PRO A 193 -6.42 1.52 30.75
CA PRO A 193 -5.98 1.77 32.12
C PRO A 193 -4.54 1.29 32.33
N SER A 194 -3.69 2.13 32.92
CA SER A 194 -2.25 1.82 33.07
C SER A 194 -1.96 0.47 33.76
N PRO A 195 -2.74 0.00 34.76
CA PRO A 195 -2.57 -1.34 35.32
C PRO A 195 -2.78 -2.47 34.30
N VAL A 196 -3.73 -2.31 33.38
CA VAL A 196 -4.02 -3.28 32.31
C VAL A 196 -2.85 -3.34 31.33
N VAL A 197 -2.34 -2.17 30.91
CA VAL A 197 -1.14 -2.07 30.07
C VAL A 197 0.07 -2.71 30.74
N PHE A 198 0.26 -2.49 32.05
CA PHE A 198 1.34 -3.10 32.81
C PHE A 198 1.24 -4.63 32.83
N ILE A 199 0.06 -5.17 33.15
CA ILE A 199 -0.19 -6.62 33.18
C ILE A 199 0.08 -7.23 31.81
N ALA A 200 -0.43 -6.61 30.74
CA ALA A 200 -0.22 -7.12 29.39
C ALA A 200 1.27 -7.13 29.01
N ARG A 201 1.98 -6.01 29.23
CA ARG A 201 3.41 -5.87 28.87
C ARG A 201 4.37 -6.75 29.67
N HIS A 202 4.09 -6.96 30.96
CA HIS A 202 5.07 -7.55 31.87
C HIS A 202 4.70 -8.94 32.36
N VAL A 203 3.41 -9.27 32.42
CA VAL A 203 2.92 -10.58 32.88
C VAL A 203 2.55 -11.43 31.68
N ILE A 204 1.59 -10.99 30.86
CA ILE A 204 1.07 -11.78 29.73
C ILE A 204 2.16 -12.05 28.71
N MET A 205 2.86 -11.02 28.24
CA MET A 205 3.96 -11.22 27.29
C MET A 205 5.05 -12.17 27.79
N ARG A 206 5.30 -12.19 29.11
CA ARG A 206 6.27 -13.11 29.71
C ARG A 206 5.74 -14.55 29.74
N LEU A 207 4.46 -14.75 30.02
CA LEU A 207 3.83 -16.07 30.10
C LEU A 207 3.58 -16.68 28.71
N SER A 208 3.30 -15.85 27.71
CA SER A 208 3.13 -16.28 26.31
C SER A 208 4.45 -16.66 25.62
N GLY A 209 5.59 -16.43 26.27
CA GLY A 209 6.92 -16.75 25.75
C GLY A 209 7.29 -15.95 24.51
N ASP A 210 7.94 -16.62 23.56
CA ASP A 210 8.60 -15.97 22.43
C ASP A 210 7.68 -15.59 21.27
N MET A 211 6.36 -15.90 21.32
CA MET A 211 5.45 -15.62 20.20
C MET A 211 5.39 -14.13 19.84
N TRP A 212 5.60 -13.22 20.80
CA TRP A 212 5.54 -11.78 20.54
C TRP A 212 6.79 -11.23 19.84
N LYS A 213 7.85 -12.04 19.67
CA LYS A 213 9.07 -11.60 18.98
C LYS A 213 8.86 -11.34 17.49
N TYR A 214 7.78 -11.86 16.90
CA TYR A 214 7.51 -11.74 15.47
C TYR A 214 6.84 -10.43 15.07
N GLY A 215 6.21 -9.68 16.00
CA GLY A 215 5.64 -8.38 15.65
C GLY A 215 6.71 -7.36 15.22
N GLN A 216 6.32 -6.32 14.49
CA GLN A 216 7.26 -5.32 13.98
C GLN A 216 7.87 -4.38 15.02
N SER A 217 7.22 -4.26 16.18
CA SER A 217 7.58 -3.35 17.26
C SER A 217 7.89 -4.11 18.55
N ASP A 218 8.62 -3.45 19.45
CA ASP A 218 8.76 -3.91 20.83
C ASP A 218 7.49 -3.65 21.66
N LYS A 219 7.47 -4.14 22.91
CA LYS A 219 6.33 -3.96 23.82
C LYS A 219 6.03 -2.50 24.21
N TYR A 220 6.88 -1.56 23.80
CA TYR A 220 6.72 -0.12 24.00
C TYR A 220 6.36 0.59 22.68
N LEU A 221 5.92 -0.15 21.66
CA LEU A 221 5.51 0.37 20.36
C LEU A 221 6.67 1.04 19.59
N ASN A 222 7.92 0.68 19.90
CA ASN A 222 9.06 1.14 19.09
C ASN A 222 9.31 0.13 17.99
N LEU A 223 9.35 0.60 16.74
CA LEU A 223 9.69 -0.22 15.58
C LEU A 223 11.08 -0.87 15.76
N LYS A 224 11.18 -2.18 15.56
CA LYS A 224 12.43 -2.93 15.66
C LYS A 224 13.36 -2.63 14.48
N ASP A 225 14.67 -2.81 14.69
CA ASP A 225 15.70 -2.39 13.74
C ASP A 225 15.59 -3.11 12.38
N GLU A 226 15.22 -4.39 12.39
CA GLU A 226 15.01 -5.21 11.20
C GLU A 226 13.88 -4.69 10.30
N PHE A 227 12.90 -3.96 10.86
CA PHE A 227 11.81 -3.37 10.09
C PHE A 227 12.08 -1.90 9.69
N LYS A 228 12.99 -1.18 10.36
CA LYS A 228 13.28 0.25 10.04
C LYS A 228 13.71 0.46 8.60
N ALA A 229 14.49 -0.47 8.04
CA ALA A 229 14.93 -0.39 6.65
C ALA A 229 13.76 -0.46 5.65
N ARG A 230 12.71 -1.23 5.98
CA ARG A 230 11.52 -1.43 5.14
C ARG A 230 10.56 -0.23 5.16
N TYR A 231 10.56 0.54 6.24
CA TYR A 231 9.78 1.78 6.38
C TYR A 231 10.57 3.04 5.97
N GLY A 232 11.75 2.90 5.36
CA GLY A 232 12.58 4.05 4.96
C GLY A 232 13.21 4.82 6.12
N LEU A 233 13.10 4.32 7.36
CA LEU A 233 13.56 4.97 8.58
C LEU A 233 15.04 4.71 8.83
N LYS A 234 15.89 5.07 7.86
CA LYS A 234 17.28 5.37 8.18
C LYS A 234 17.31 6.75 8.82
N ARG A 235 17.96 6.86 9.98
CA ARG A 235 18.35 8.15 10.56
C ARG A 235 19.13 8.90 9.48
N VAL A 236 18.48 9.90 8.89
CA VAL A 236 19.08 10.79 7.89
C VAL A 236 20.26 11.44 8.57
N ARG A 237 21.45 11.12 8.06
CA ARG A 237 22.72 11.64 8.56
C ARG A 237 22.74 13.12 8.16
N LYS A 238 22.85 14.03 9.14
CA LYS A 238 22.76 15.50 8.98
C LYS A 238 23.84 16.12 8.05
N ASP A 239 24.69 15.31 7.44
CA ASP A 239 25.80 15.67 6.56
C ASP A 239 25.52 15.41 5.06
N LEU A 240 24.24 15.34 4.68
CA LEU A 240 23.78 14.89 3.35
C LEU A 240 24.01 15.85 2.17
N GLU A 241 24.44 17.09 2.41
CA GLU A 241 24.78 18.03 1.33
C GLU A 241 25.99 17.59 0.46
N LYS A 242 26.76 16.57 0.90
CA LYS A 242 27.97 16.10 0.20
C LYS A 242 27.88 14.68 -0.40
N ASN A 243 26.72 14.02 -0.35
CA ASN A 243 26.65 12.59 -0.66
C ASN A 243 26.22 12.34 -2.12
N PHE A 244 27.15 11.84 -2.95
CA PHE A 244 26.89 11.39 -4.33
C PHE A 244 25.70 10.41 -4.42
N ALA A 245 25.43 9.62 -3.38
CA ALA A 245 24.30 8.69 -3.35
C ALA A 245 22.93 9.39 -3.23
N LEU A 246 22.84 10.50 -2.47
CA LEU A 246 21.59 11.26 -2.37
C LEU A 246 21.26 11.91 -3.71
N ARG A 247 22.26 12.53 -4.34
CA ARG A 247 22.10 13.11 -5.67
C ARG A 247 21.64 12.06 -6.68
N ALA A 248 22.23 10.87 -6.65
CA ALA A 248 21.88 9.78 -7.55
C ALA A 248 20.43 9.29 -7.36
N VAL A 249 19.94 9.13 -6.12
CA VAL A 249 18.53 8.73 -5.90
C VAL A 249 17.56 9.83 -6.27
N ILE A 250 17.89 11.10 -6.00
CA ILE A 250 17.04 12.23 -6.38
C ILE A 250 16.96 12.39 -7.90
N GLN A 251 18.08 12.21 -8.62
CA GLN A 251 18.09 12.20 -10.08
C GLN A 251 17.25 11.05 -10.64
N TYR A 252 17.37 9.85 -10.07
CA TYR A 252 16.53 8.71 -10.43
C TYR A 252 15.03 9.03 -10.26
N CYS A 253 14.66 9.59 -9.11
CA CYS A 253 13.30 10.04 -8.85
C CYS A 253 12.82 11.09 -9.86
N SER A 254 13.64 12.08 -10.20
CA SER A 254 13.32 13.09 -11.23
C SER A 254 12.95 12.43 -12.56
N THR A 255 13.76 11.49 -13.03
CA THR A 255 13.54 10.79 -14.30
C THR A 255 12.26 9.95 -14.28
N VAL A 256 11.89 9.34 -13.15
CA VAL A 256 10.60 8.64 -13.00
C VAL A 256 9.43 9.59 -13.19
N VAL A 257 9.50 10.80 -12.63
CA VAL A 257 8.42 11.78 -12.75
C VAL A 257 8.33 12.35 -14.14
N GLU A 258 9.47 12.62 -14.78
CA GLU A 258 9.52 13.05 -16.17
C GLU A 258 8.82 12.04 -17.08
N LEU A 259 9.09 10.74 -16.90
CA LEU A 259 8.38 9.68 -17.61
C LEU A 259 6.87 9.72 -17.37
N ILE A 260 6.43 9.90 -16.11
CA ILE A 260 4.99 10.02 -15.79
C ILE A 260 4.37 11.20 -16.53
N HIS A 261 5.02 12.37 -16.56
CA HIS A 261 4.49 13.52 -17.28
C HIS A 261 4.42 13.29 -18.79
N GLU A 262 5.49 12.74 -19.38
CA GLU A 262 5.53 12.44 -20.81
C GLU A 262 4.46 11.40 -21.21
N HIS A 263 4.29 10.36 -20.40
CA HIS A 263 3.27 9.33 -20.60
C HIS A 263 1.87 9.94 -20.66
N HIS A 264 1.44 10.64 -19.60
CA HIS A 264 0.07 11.16 -19.51
C HIS A 264 -0.16 12.35 -20.47
N ALA A 265 0.88 13.12 -20.81
CA ALA A 265 0.79 14.10 -21.89
C ALA A 265 0.56 13.45 -23.26
N THR A 266 1.13 12.26 -23.50
CA THR A 266 0.83 11.48 -24.72
C THR A 266 -0.63 11.06 -24.76
N GLU A 267 -1.16 10.66 -23.60
CA GLU A 267 -2.55 10.25 -23.49
C GLU A 267 -3.49 11.41 -23.80
N GLU A 268 -3.33 12.54 -23.14
CA GLU A 268 -4.18 13.72 -23.35
C GLU A 268 -4.05 14.34 -24.75
N ASP A 269 -2.84 14.36 -25.32
CA ASP A 269 -2.61 14.97 -26.65
C ASP A 269 -3.02 14.05 -27.81
N VAL A 270 -2.99 12.73 -27.60
CA VAL A 270 -3.11 11.75 -28.69
C VAL A 270 -4.13 10.66 -28.42
N VAL A 271 -4.02 9.94 -27.30
CA VAL A 271 -4.83 8.74 -27.02
C VAL A 271 -6.27 9.12 -26.74
N PHE A 272 -6.51 9.97 -25.74
CA PHE A 272 -7.85 10.34 -25.31
C PHE A 272 -8.65 11.04 -26.40
N PRO A 273 -8.10 12.01 -27.17
CA PRO A 273 -8.83 12.58 -28.30
C PRO A 273 -9.23 11.54 -29.35
N ALA A 274 -8.37 10.54 -29.62
CA ALA A 274 -8.69 9.48 -30.57
C ALA A 274 -9.77 8.52 -30.02
N LEU A 275 -9.73 8.21 -28.72
CA LEU A 275 -10.76 7.42 -28.04
C LEU A 275 -12.10 8.16 -28.05
N GLU A 276 -12.14 9.44 -27.68
CA GLU A 276 -13.38 10.24 -27.69
C GLU A 276 -13.99 10.37 -29.09
N GLU A 277 -13.16 10.49 -30.14
CA GLU A 277 -13.63 10.51 -31.53
C GLU A 277 -14.42 9.25 -31.90
N LYS A 278 -14.03 8.09 -31.36
CA LYS A 278 -14.62 6.79 -31.71
C LYS A 278 -15.67 6.29 -30.72
N MET A 279 -15.50 6.59 -29.44
CA MET A 279 -16.34 6.11 -28.33
C MET A 279 -17.38 7.14 -27.90
N GLY A 280 -17.23 8.40 -28.32
CA GLY A 280 -18.13 9.49 -28.01
C GLY A 280 -17.51 10.48 -27.03
N LYS A 281 -17.89 11.75 -27.17
CA LYS A 281 -17.42 12.83 -26.31
C LYS A 281 -17.72 12.55 -24.84
N GLY A 282 -16.73 12.71 -23.96
CA GLY A 282 -16.83 12.44 -22.54
C GLY A 282 -16.44 11.01 -22.16
N SER A 283 -16.10 10.13 -23.12
CA SER A 283 -15.69 8.75 -22.81
C SER A 283 -14.41 8.69 -21.97
N MET A 284 -13.58 9.74 -22.01
CA MET A 284 -12.33 9.85 -21.24
C MET A 284 -12.40 10.89 -20.13
N GLU A 285 -13.56 11.49 -19.84
CA GLU A 285 -13.69 12.57 -18.85
C GLU A 285 -13.18 12.14 -17.48
N SER A 286 -13.50 10.92 -17.04
CA SER A 286 -13.01 10.38 -15.76
C SER A 286 -11.48 10.28 -15.70
N ASN A 287 -10.83 9.85 -16.79
CA ASN A 287 -9.37 9.73 -16.86
C ASN A 287 -8.71 11.11 -16.81
N VAL A 288 -9.26 12.06 -17.57
CA VAL A 288 -8.79 13.45 -17.57
C VAL A 288 -8.94 14.08 -16.18
N THR A 289 -10.08 13.91 -15.51
CA THR A 289 -10.26 14.40 -14.13
C THR A 289 -9.24 13.79 -13.17
N GLN A 290 -8.95 12.49 -13.29
CA GLN A 290 -7.91 11.87 -12.47
C GLN A 290 -6.52 12.48 -12.73
N HIS A 291 -6.16 12.78 -13.98
CA HIS A 291 -4.92 13.49 -14.30
C HIS A 291 -4.86 14.85 -13.61
N GLU A 292 -5.94 15.63 -13.68
CA GLU A 292 -6.06 16.93 -13.01
C GLU A 292 -5.84 16.84 -11.48
N ASP A 293 -6.19 15.70 -10.86
CA ASP A 293 -6.02 15.46 -9.44
C ASP A 293 -4.57 15.07 -9.05
N PHE A 294 -3.95 14.11 -9.76
CA PHE A 294 -2.64 13.58 -9.35
C PHE A 294 -1.45 14.35 -9.94
N MET A 295 -1.58 14.94 -11.13
CA MET A 295 -0.46 15.65 -11.78
C MET A 295 0.08 16.81 -10.93
N PRO A 296 -0.76 17.64 -10.27
CA PRO A 296 -0.27 18.68 -9.37
C PRO A 296 0.54 18.17 -8.18
N LYS A 297 0.37 16.90 -7.77
CA LYS A 297 1.17 16.27 -6.70
C LYS A 297 2.57 15.93 -7.20
N PHE A 298 2.68 15.38 -8.41
CA PHE A 298 3.97 15.12 -9.04
C PHE A 298 4.71 16.41 -9.41
N ASP A 299 3.99 17.48 -9.76
CA ASP A 299 4.58 18.83 -9.94
C ASP A 299 5.23 19.34 -8.66
N GLN A 300 4.52 19.24 -7.52
CA GLN A 300 5.05 19.64 -6.21
C GLN A 300 6.30 18.83 -5.84
N TRP A 301 6.27 17.53 -6.09
CA TRP A 301 7.43 16.67 -5.84
C TRP A 301 8.61 17.00 -6.76
N THR A 302 8.35 17.31 -8.03
CA THR A 302 9.35 17.76 -9.01
C THR A 302 10.00 19.06 -8.58
N GLU A 303 9.22 20.04 -8.11
CA GLU A 303 9.76 21.32 -7.65
C GLU A 303 10.63 21.14 -6.39
N LEU A 304 10.24 20.24 -5.49
CA LEU A 304 11.07 19.87 -4.34
C LEU A 304 12.40 19.24 -4.81
N VAL A 305 12.35 18.28 -5.74
CA VAL A 305 13.53 17.64 -6.34
C VAL A 305 14.47 18.69 -6.96
N LYS A 306 13.94 19.60 -7.77
CA LYS A 306 14.69 20.71 -8.38
C LYS A 306 15.32 21.62 -7.33
N SER A 307 14.55 21.98 -6.30
CA SER A 307 15.02 22.81 -5.19
C SER A 307 16.16 22.16 -4.41
N ILE A 308 16.08 20.84 -4.14
CA ILE A 308 17.15 20.09 -3.47
C ILE A 308 18.40 20.02 -4.36
N LEU A 309 18.25 19.68 -5.65
CA LEU A 309 19.38 19.59 -6.58
C LEU A 309 20.07 20.96 -6.80
N ALA A 310 19.32 22.05 -6.69
CA ALA A 310 19.84 23.42 -6.76
C ALA A 310 20.44 23.93 -5.42
N GLY A 311 20.39 23.14 -4.35
CA GLY A 311 20.85 23.55 -3.01
C GLY A 311 19.98 24.63 -2.36
N LYS A 312 18.73 24.78 -2.79
CA LYS A 312 17.75 25.75 -2.25
C LYS A 312 16.86 25.16 -1.16
N ALA A 313 16.82 23.83 -1.03
CA ALA A 313 16.08 23.10 -0.02
C ALA A 313 16.92 21.95 0.55
N GLU A 314 16.75 21.66 1.84
CA GLU A 314 17.33 20.48 2.48
C GLU A 314 16.48 19.23 2.17
N TYR A 315 17.14 18.08 2.03
CA TYR A 315 16.44 16.80 1.87
C TYR A 315 15.94 16.30 3.23
N GLU A 316 14.62 16.25 3.38
CA GLU A 316 13.95 15.62 4.53
C GLU A 316 13.15 14.40 4.06
N ALA A 317 13.56 13.21 4.51
CA ALA A 317 13.04 11.94 3.99
C ALA A 317 11.52 11.81 4.16
N ASP A 318 10.98 12.17 5.31
CA ASP A 318 9.54 12.04 5.59
C ASP A 318 8.72 12.97 4.68
N GLY A 319 9.17 14.20 4.48
CA GLY A 319 8.52 15.16 3.58
C GLY A 319 8.59 14.71 2.13
N PHE A 320 9.75 14.21 1.70
CA PHE A 320 9.98 13.71 0.36
C PHE A 320 9.12 12.48 0.03
N ILE A 321 9.07 11.49 0.94
CA ILE A 321 8.26 10.28 0.78
C ILE A 321 6.77 10.60 0.84
N ARG A 322 6.36 11.52 1.72
CA ARG A 322 4.95 11.94 1.82
C ARG A 322 4.45 12.53 0.50
N LEU A 323 5.17 13.48 -0.08
CA LEU A 323 4.79 14.09 -1.36
C LEU A 323 4.75 13.08 -2.51
N MET A 324 5.72 12.16 -2.55
CA MET A 324 5.70 11.05 -3.52
C MET A 324 4.43 10.20 -3.35
N ARG A 325 4.08 9.82 -2.12
CA ARG A 325 2.90 9.00 -1.83
C ARG A 325 1.58 9.67 -2.20
N GLU A 326 1.46 10.97 -1.90
CA GLU A 326 0.26 11.75 -2.25
C GLU A 326 -0.06 11.68 -3.75
N GLY A 327 0.95 11.63 -4.62
CA GLY A 327 0.77 11.42 -6.05
C GLY A 327 0.57 9.95 -6.43
N THR A 328 1.39 9.04 -5.89
CA THR A 328 1.33 7.61 -6.27
C THR A 328 0.06 6.91 -5.83
N ASP A 329 -0.50 7.26 -4.68
CA ASP A 329 -1.73 6.64 -4.17
C ASP A 329 -2.91 6.95 -5.10
N MET A 330 -2.96 8.16 -5.68
CA MET A 330 -3.93 8.55 -6.70
C MET A 330 -3.62 7.90 -8.07
N LEU A 331 -2.35 7.88 -8.45
CA LEU A 331 -1.92 7.26 -9.71
C LEU A 331 -2.27 5.77 -9.77
N ILE A 332 -2.13 5.02 -8.67
CA ILE A 332 -2.49 3.58 -8.63
C ILE A 332 -3.98 3.37 -8.92
N VAL A 333 -4.84 4.24 -8.36
CA VAL A 333 -6.28 4.22 -8.64
C VAL A 333 -6.54 4.52 -10.11
N HIS A 334 -5.92 5.57 -10.64
CA HIS A 334 -6.03 5.94 -12.06
C HIS A 334 -5.61 4.79 -13.00
N LEU A 335 -4.43 4.20 -12.79
CA LEU A 335 -3.93 3.11 -13.62
C LEU A 335 -4.86 1.89 -13.60
N ARG A 336 -5.51 1.61 -12.46
CA ARG A 336 -6.51 0.53 -12.37
C ARG A 336 -7.78 0.88 -13.14
N ASP A 337 -8.28 2.10 -12.95
CA ASP A 337 -9.55 2.56 -13.51
C ASP A 337 -9.44 2.85 -15.02
N GLU A 338 -8.23 3.08 -15.54
CA GLU A 338 -7.95 3.25 -16.95
C GLU A 338 -7.99 1.94 -17.74
N ILE A 339 -7.56 0.81 -17.17
CA ILE A 339 -7.49 -0.49 -17.86
C ILE A 339 -8.80 -0.86 -18.58
N PRO A 340 -10.00 -0.71 -17.97
CA PRO A 340 -11.26 -0.99 -18.65
C PRO A 340 -11.57 -0.10 -19.86
N THR A 341 -10.93 1.05 -20.02
CA THR A 341 -11.12 1.93 -21.19
C THR A 341 -10.37 1.40 -22.42
N LEU A 342 -9.26 0.69 -22.18
CA LEU A 342 -8.42 0.06 -23.20
C LEU A 342 -8.75 -1.45 -23.39
N ASP A 343 -9.89 -1.90 -22.87
CA ASP A 343 -10.32 -3.29 -23.04
C ASP A 343 -10.42 -3.69 -24.52
N SER A 344 -9.86 -4.85 -24.85
CA SER A 344 -9.77 -5.31 -26.24
C SER A 344 -11.12 -5.50 -26.94
N ASN A 345 -12.19 -5.82 -26.20
CA ASN A 345 -13.53 -5.95 -26.80
C ASN A 345 -14.11 -4.59 -27.10
N LYS A 346 -13.98 -3.63 -26.16
CA LYS A 346 -14.38 -2.23 -26.40
C LYS A 346 -13.63 -1.62 -27.58
N LEU A 347 -12.31 -1.82 -27.66
CA LEU A 347 -11.54 -1.31 -28.79
C LEU A 347 -12.02 -1.92 -30.12
N ARG A 348 -12.32 -3.23 -30.17
CA ARG A 348 -12.86 -3.89 -31.38
C ARG A 348 -14.25 -3.41 -31.78
N GLU A 349 -15.07 -2.98 -30.83
CA GLU A 349 -16.39 -2.42 -31.11
C GLU A 349 -16.31 -1.07 -31.83
N HIS A 350 -15.27 -0.29 -31.54
CA HIS A 350 -15.15 1.11 -31.98
C HIS A 350 -14.04 1.38 -33.02
N PHE A 351 -13.05 0.49 -33.12
CA PHE A 351 -11.90 0.64 -34.00
C PHE A 351 -11.70 -0.58 -34.91
N THR A 352 -11.28 -0.30 -36.15
CA THR A 352 -10.64 -1.28 -37.01
C THR A 352 -9.17 -1.45 -36.66
N VAL A 353 -8.57 -2.59 -37.03
CA VAL A 353 -7.12 -2.84 -36.82
C VAL A 353 -6.27 -1.75 -37.47
N SER A 354 -6.60 -1.33 -38.69
CA SER A 354 -5.86 -0.27 -39.39
C SER A 354 -5.93 1.09 -38.69
N GLU A 355 -7.02 1.37 -37.97
CA GLU A 355 -7.15 2.61 -37.19
C GLU A 355 -6.32 2.55 -35.91
N LEU A 356 -6.27 1.38 -35.24
CA LEU A 356 -5.38 1.17 -34.10
C LEU A 356 -3.91 1.29 -34.52
N GLU A 357 -3.51 0.68 -35.64
CA GLU A 357 -2.15 0.84 -36.20
C GLU A 357 -1.81 2.30 -36.52
N ALA A 358 -2.80 3.09 -36.97
CA ALA A 358 -2.61 4.51 -37.24
C ALA A 358 -2.47 5.32 -35.93
N LEU A 359 -3.23 4.94 -34.89
CA LEU A 359 -3.11 5.52 -33.56
C LEU A 359 -1.76 5.21 -32.92
N GLU A 360 -1.29 3.96 -32.99
CA GLU A 360 0.04 3.56 -32.52
C GLU A 360 1.15 4.40 -33.16
N LYS A 361 1.10 4.62 -34.47
CA LYS A 361 2.08 5.50 -35.16
C LYS A 361 2.04 6.94 -34.68
N ARG A 362 0.86 7.46 -34.32
CA ARG A 362 0.72 8.81 -33.74
C ARG A 362 1.33 8.86 -32.34
N ILE A 363 1.08 7.83 -31.52
CA ILE A 363 1.65 7.68 -30.18
C ILE A 363 3.19 7.60 -30.28
N GLU A 364 3.73 6.71 -31.12
CA GLU A 364 5.17 6.57 -31.35
C GLU A 364 5.82 7.90 -31.75
N LYS A 365 5.18 8.63 -32.68
CA LYS A 365 5.65 9.94 -33.11
C LYS A 365 5.67 10.94 -31.95
N LYS A 366 4.61 11.02 -31.16
CA LYS A 366 4.52 11.92 -30.01
C LYS A 366 5.56 11.59 -28.95
N VAL A 367 5.75 10.31 -28.63
CA VAL A 367 6.80 9.84 -27.73
C VAL A 367 8.18 10.24 -28.26
N GLN A 368 8.46 10.07 -29.56
CA GLN A 368 9.73 10.50 -30.16
C GLN A 368 9.95 12.02 -30.13
N GLU A 369 8.88 12.82 -30.15
CA GLU A 369 8.97 14.29 -30.12
C GLU A 369 9.29 14.84 -28.72
N GLN A 370 8.87 14.15 -27.66
CA GLN A 370 9.02 14.67 -26.29
C GLN A 370 9.98 13.86 -25.42
N ALA A 371 10.10 12.55 -25.62
CA ALA A 371 10.89 11.69 -24.73
C ALA A 371 12.38 11.93 -24.91
N SER A 372 13.06 12.12 -23.80
CA SER A 372 14.51 12.25 -23.79
C SER A 372 15.19 10.88 -23.94
N PRO A 373 16.14 10.71 -24.89
CA PRO A 373 16.92 9.49 -24.98
C PRO A 373 17.69 9.14 -23.69
N TRP A 374 17.94 10.14 -22.82
CA TRP A 374 18.61 9.96 -21.53
C TRP A 374 17.78 9.14 -20.53
N ASP A 375 16.48 9.02 -20.76
CA ASP A 375 15.54 8.36 -19.86
C ASP A 375 15.27 6.91 -20.26
N ILE A 376 15.72 6.51 -21.46
CA ILE A 376 15.62 5.12 -21.95
C ILE A 376 16.12 4.08 -20.93
N PRO A 377 17.22 4.30 -20.18
CA PRO A 377 17.66 3.34 -19.18
C PRO A 377 16.64 3.06 -18.07
N LEU A 378 15.69 3.96 -17.84
CA LEU A 378 14.63 3.77 -16.86
C LEU A 378 13.79 2.52 -17.17
N PHE A 379 13.52 2.26 -18.46
CA PHE A 379 12.83 1.04 -18.90
C PHE A 379 13.62 -0.24 -18.60
N PHE A 380 14.96 -0.18 -18.61
CA PHE A 380 15.75 -1.36 -18.29
C PHE A 380 15.78 -1.66 -16.80
N VAL A 381 15.92 -0.62 -15.98
CA VAL A 381 16.05 -0.81 -14.54
C VAL A 381 14.71 -0.94 -13.83
N ASN A 382 13.59 -0.67 -14.50
CA ASN A 382 12.24 -0.91 -13.98
C ASN A 382 11.45 -2.00 -14.72
N GLY A 383 11.91 -2.45 -15.89
CA GLY A 383 11.30 -3.60 -16.57
C GLY A 383 11.66 -4.93 -15.90
N ASP A 384 10.94 -5.99 -16.28
CA ASP A 384 11.24 -7.37 -15.89
C ASP A 384 10.99 -8.32 -17.07
N LEU A 385 12.05 -9.00 -17.55
CA LEU A 385 11.94 -9.95 -18.66
C LEU A 385 11.11 -11.20 -18.32
N ASN A 386 10.95 -11.53 -17.04
CA ASN A 386 10.16 -12.69 -16.64
C ASN A 386 8.68 -12.50 -16.95
N TYR A 387 8.14 -11.29 -16.75
CA TYR A 387 6.72 -10.99 -16.95
C TYR A 387 6.46 -10.20 -18.23
N ASN A 388 7.39 -9.34 -18.62
CA ASN A 388 7.26 -8.44 -19.78
C ASN A 388 8.33 -8.75 -20.84
N SER A 389 8.46 -10.03 -21.22
CA SER A 389 9.46 -10.49 -22.20
C SER A 389 9.36 -9.81 -23.57
N TRP A 390 8.22 -9.17 -23.86
CA TRP A 390 7.94 -8.41 -25.07
C TRP A 390 8.39 -6.94 -24.99
N PHE A 391 8.79 -6.43 -23.80
CA PHE A 391 9.12 -5.03 -23.54
C PHE A 391 10.53 -4.83 -22.98
N PRO A 392 11.29 -3.79 -23.40
CA PRO A 392 10.94 -2.81 -24.43
C PRO A 392 11.37 -3.25 -25.85
N PRO A 393 10.49 -3.17 -26.87
CA PRO A 393 10.89 -3.37 -28.26
C PRO A 393 11.63 -2.13 -28.77
N MET A 394 12.96 -2.17 -28.78
CA MET A 394 13.80 -1.07 -29.27
C MET A 394 14.84 -1.54 -30.30
N PRO A 395 15.23 -0.69 -31.27
CA PRO A 395 16.33 -1.00 -32.18
C PRO A 395 17.63 -1.30 -31.42
N ALA A 396 18.36 -2.34 -31.84
CA ALA A 396 19.60 -2.77 -31.17
C ALA A 396 20.64 -1.64 -30.93
N PRO A 397 20.85 -0.69 -31.85
CA PRO A 397 21.74 0.46 -31.60
C PRO A 397 21.29 1.34 -30.43
N VAL A 398 19.98 1.56 -30.29
CA VAL A 398 19.39 2.34 -29.19
C VAL A 398 19.62 1.63 -27.86
N VAL A 399 19.36 0.32 -27.82
CA VAL A 399 19.63 -0.52 -26.63
C VAL A 399 21.10 -0.47 -26.25
N PHE A 400 22.01 -0.57 -27.22
CA PHE A 400 23.44 -0.49 -26.98
C PHE A 400 23.87 0.87 -26.40
N ILE A 401 23.41 1.97 -27.00
CA ILE A 401 23.73 3.33 -26.55
C ILE A 401 23.20 3.56 -25.13
N ALA A 402 21.93 3.22 -24.89
CA ALA A 402 21.32 3.39 -23.59
C ALA A 402 22.05 2.57 -22.52
N ARG A 403 22.33 1.29 -22.78
CA ARG A 403 23.06 0.42 -21.85
C ARG A 403 24.49 0.86 -21.63
N HIS A 404 25.28 1.14 -22.66
CA HIS A 404 26.73 1.24 -22.51
C HIS A 404 27.27 2.66 -22.50
N VAL A 405 26.50 3.63 -22.96
CA VAL A 405 26.89 5.04 -23.01
C VAL A 405 26.10 5.82 -21.96
N ILE A 406 24.78 5.92 -22.11
CA ILE A 406 23.92 6.75 -21.27
C ILE A 406 24.02 6.32 -19.81
N MET A 407 23.82 5.03 -19.51
CA MET A 407 23.93 4.54 -18.14
C MET A 407 25.29 4.75 -17.50
N ARG A 408 26.38 4.75 -18.28
CA ARG A 408 27.72 5.04 -17.75
C ARG A 408 27.90 6.53 -17.47
N MET A 409 27.32 7.39 -18.29
CA MET A 409 27.41 8.84 -18.15
C MET A 409 26.56 9.36 -16.99
N SER A 410 25.34 8.85 -16.81
CA SER A 410 24.47 9.28 -15.70
C SER A 410 24.80 8.61 -14.34
N GLY A 411 25.82 7.75 -14.32
CA GLY A 411 26.43 7.23 -13.09
C GLY A 411 25.51 6.33 -12.25
N ASP A 412 25.55 6.54 -10.93
CA ASP A 412 24.99 5.64 -9.92
C ASP A 412 23.46 5.66 -9.82
N MET A 413 22.75 6.58 -10.48
CA MET A 413 21.29 6.73 -10.36
C MET A 413 20.54 5.45 -10.76
N TRP A 414 21.07 4.70 -11.71
CA TRP A 414 20.42 3.50 -12.25
C TRP A 414 20.43 2.31 -11.27
N LYS A 415 21.21 2.36 -10.18
CA LYS A 415 21.22 1.29 -9.19
C LYS A 415 19.93 1.21 -8.37
N TYR A 416 19.12 2.27 -8.36
CA TYR A 416 17.89 2.36 -7.57
C TYR A 416 16.66 1.73 -8.23
N GLY A 417 16.71 1.38 -9.52
CA GLY A 417 15.67 0.57 -10.14
C GLY A 417 15.69 -0.89 -9.65
N GLN A 418 14.60 -1.61 -9.85
CA GLN A 418 14.46 -3.00 -9.39
C GLN A 418 15.26 -4.04 -10.19
N SER A 419 15.60 -3.72 -11.43
CA SER A 419 16.30 -4.60 -12.37
C SER A 419 17.69 -4.07 -12.70
N ASP A 420 18.55 -4.97 -13.17
CA ASP A 420 19.85 -4.60 -13.73
C ASP A 420 19.70 -4.00 -15.14
N ARG A 421 20.83 -3.60 -15.75
CA ARG A 421 20.83 -3.01 -17.11
C ARG A 421 20.38 -3.98 -18.21
N TYR A 422 20.32 -5.26 -17.91
CA TYR A 422 19.87 -6.33 -18.80
C TYR A 422 18.43 -6.74 -18.48
N VAL A 423 17.74 -5.99 -17.62
CA VAL A 423 16.33 -6.19 -17.27
C VAL A 423 16.13 -7.49 -16.46
N ASN A 424 17.18 -7.96 -15.78
CA ASN A 424 17.06 -9.04 -14.82
C ASN A 424 16.72 -8.45 -13.44
N LEU A 425 15.67 -8.96 -12.81
CA LEU A 425 15.28 -8.58 -11.45
C LEU A 425 16.42 -8.85 -10.46
N LYS A 426 16.77 -7.84 -9.64
CA LYS A 426 17.84 -7.97 -8.63
C LYS A 426 17.36 -8.81 -7.43
N ASP A 427 18.32 -9.48 -6.77
CA ASP A 427 18.03 -10.45 -5.70
C ASP A 427 17.20 -9.86 -4.55
N GLU A 428 17.46 -8.61 -4.18
CA GLU A 428 16.74 -7.91 -3.11
C GLU A 428 15.26 -7.65 -3.43
N PHE A 429 14.86 -7.67 -4.71
CA PHE A 429 13.47 -7.53 -5.13
C PHE A 429 12.79 -8.87 -5.38
N LYS A 430 13.54 -9.96 -5.63
CA LYS A 430 12.97 -11.29 -5.91
C LYS A 430 11.99 -11.76 -4.85
N ALA A 431 12.27 -11.54 -3.56
CA ALA A 431 11.35 -11.95 -2.49
C ALA A 431 9.99 -11.22 -2.52
N GLY A 432 9.92 -10.03 -3.14
CA GLY A 432 8.67 -9.29 -3.34
C GLY A 432 7.85 -9.77 -4.55
N TYR A 433 8.51 -10.38 -5.54
CA TYR A 433 7.93 -10.87 -6.79
C TYR A 433 7.74 -12.40 -6.84
N ALA A 434 8.45 -13.15 -5.99
CA ALA A 434 8.41 -14.60 -5.90
C ALA A 434 7.17 -15.07 -5.13
N ILE A 435 5.99 -14.78 -5.68
CA ILE A 435 4.71 -15.28 -5.23
C ILE A 435 3.94 -15.64 -6.50
N HIS A 436 4.03 -16.92 -6.84
CA HIS A 436 3.27 -17.55 -7.91
C HIS A 436 2.19 -18.42 -7.29
#